data_AF-A0A096AQS4-F1
#
_entry.id   AF-A0A096AQS4-F1
#
_cell.length_a   1.000
_cell.length_b   1.000
_cell.length_c   1.000
_cell.angle_alpha   90.00
_cell.angle_beta   90.00
_cell.angle_gamma   90.00
#
_symmetry.space_group_name_H-M   'P 1'
#
loop_
_entity.id
_entity.type
_entity.pdbx_description
1 polymer ?
#
loop_
_entity_poly.entity_id
_entity_poly.type
_entity_poly.pdbx_seq_one_letter_code
_entity_poly.pdbx_strand_id
1 'polypeptide(L)'
;MAKLEGIIYKAFENFVVFRGYAPIELLAKVSKRPEAYQRFPNDEHKRDIVDFLKKGDFRYFPELVLAYRGADLQGLIEKLHGQNDIEFDASRYVEGLKVLKERVPAVGYRARHAQLNVEKATLLRVDGNHRLAPFEEDDIWWGEFITDTPPEGYSAEEQKQWLSQQIENFKSDIINLIVPFSVVISNNDVADKFEASIFNNINFKQLPLKQEKNIQNIYEFLRDSEELGTAHKLTMELISLVEAGHFRGLPFMDIHYKEQKDDKQVHSEQNAQENNEVYRTICLKLVELLITKQQEVTEKIEEINTSIEKNRDVLSDLEKTYKDLTTKLKGKTGEGGKKRFEETINNNKRVRESLEQSINILNNRVNTLTRFMEGATDLATIEISVQSLRTVYAKFGNKVGNISLFVALVYYHMYDNKVFEDFVNWVMRNGINNIPANDFLPSHKAYSLISLFERVYESSRKKIFISMQFGDLQSEMIYEKIVQTITKYNTVHDSDIEVSPIRIDREVSENLFEIPEAIKEAISSSSLIIADLSSHNVNVYHEIGMAMGAAQARGIPSSIILLYKTDSQFRDLDKIDVDHFVGFNIRGASQIRFTTYDELTTQLMKKLEKCFEP
;
A
#
# COMPACT_ATOMS: atom_id res chain seq x y z
N MET A 1 -2.31 20.77 -39.20
CA MET A 1 -3.72 20.84 -38.77
C MET A 1 -4.38 19.50 -39.03
N ALA A 2 -5.08 18.97 -38.04
CA ALA A 2 -5.93 17.78 -38.14
C ALA A 2 -7.34 18.19 -38.54
N LYS A 3 -8.00 17.40 -39.38
CA LYS A 3 -9.37 17.66 -39.83
C LYS A 3 -10.34 16.75 -39.08
N LEU A 4 -11.24 17.33 -38.30
CA LEU A 4 -12.36 16.63 -37.67
C LEU A 4 -13.63 16.88 -38.48
N GLU A 5 -14.42 15.84 -38.70
CA GLU A 5 -15.71 15.93 -39.37
C GLU A 5 -16.83 15.45 -38.45
N GLY A 6 -17.99 16.09 -38.56
CA GLY A 6 -19.09 15.80 -37.65
C GLY A 6 -20.28 16.71 -37.86
N ILE A 7 -21.16 16.69 -36.87
CA ILE A 7 -22.41 17.43 -36.85
C ILE A 7 -22.29 18.52 -35.79
N ILE A 8 -22.47 19.77 -36.20
CA ILE A 8 -22.60 20.92 -35.32
C ILE A 8 -24.08 21.28 -35.12
N TYR A 9 -24.46 21.51 -33.87
CA TYR A 9 -25.82 21.90 -33.53
C TYR A 9 -25.86 22.71 -32.24
N LYS A 10 -26.99 23.39 -32.04
CA LYS A 10 -27.28 24.13 -30.81
C LYS A 10 -27.94 23.20 -29.80
N ALA A 11 -27.40 23.14 -28.59
CA ALA A 11 -27.95 22.36 -27.47
C ALA A 11 -28.44 23.30 -26.35
N PHE A 12 -29.59 22.98 -25.73
CA PHE A 12 -30.18 23.67 -24.57
C PHE A 12 -30.19 25.21 -24.65
N GLU A 13 -30.41 25.75 -25.85
CA GLU A 13 -30.49 27.17 -26.17
C GLU A 13 -29.23 28.05 -25.99
N ASN A 14 -28.23 27.59 -25.25
CA ASN A 14 -27.06 28.41 -24.90
C ASN A 14 -25.72 27.82 -25.31
N PHE A 15 -25.70 26.61 -25.90
CA PHE A 15 -24.46 25.90 -26.23
C PHE A 15 -24.42 25.50 -27.70
N VAL A 16 -23.20 25.48 -28.26
CA VAL A 16 -22.93 24.89 -29.56
C VAL A 16 -22.06 23.65 -29.32
N VAL A 17 -22.50 22.53 -29.87
CA VAL A 17 -21.81 21.24 -29.76
C VAL A 17 -21.47 20.75 -31.16
N PHE A 18 -20.22 20.36 -31.37
CA PHE A 18 -19.74 19.69 -32.57
C PHE A 18 -19.40 18.24 -32.23
N ARG A 19 -20.19 17.29 -32.74
CA ARG A 19 -20.07 15.86 -32.43
C ARG A 19 -19.64 15.07 -33.66
N GLY A 20 -18.69 14.15 -33.49
CA GLY A 20 -18.19 13.35 -34.61
C GLY A 20 -17.52 12.06 -34.15
N TYR A 21 -16.79 11.45 -35.08
CA TYR A 21 -16.00 10.26 -34.87
C TYR A 21 -14.59 10.48 -35.41
N ALA A 22 -13.56 10.09 -34.65
CA ALA A 22 -12.17 10.24 -35.06
C ALA A 22 -11.29 9.13 -34.47
N PRO A 23 -10.11 8.86 -35.07
CA PRO A 23 -9.12 7.99 -34.46
C PRO A 23 -8.69 8.51 -33.08
N ILE A 24 -8.54 7.61 -32.10
CA ILE A 24 -8.14 7.98 -30.73
C ILE A 24 -6.84 8.79 -30.72
N GLU A 25 -5.85 8.37 -31.52
CA GLU A 25 -4.55 9.04 -31.59
C GLU A 25 -4.67 10.47 -32.12
N LEU A 26 -5.56 10.70 -33.10
CA LEU A 26 -5.82 12.03 -33.63
C LEU A 26 -6.38 12.93 -32.53
N LEU A 27 -7.35 12.43 -31.75
CA LEU A 27 -7.96 13.16 -30.64
C LEU A 27 -6.96 13.44 -29.51
N ALA A 28 -6.08 12.50 -29.21
CA ALA A 28 -4.98 12.71 -28.26
C ALA A 28 -4.05 13.84 -28.74
N LYS A 29 -3.64 13.83 -30.02
CA LYS A 29 -2.74 14.83 -30.61
C LYS A 29 -3.32 16.26 -30.63
N VAL A 30 -4.61 16.42 -30.89
CA VAL A 30 -5.25 17.75 -31.02
C VAL A 30 -5.78 18.31 -29.70
N SER A 31 -5.78 17.52 -28.63
CA SER A 31 -6.31 17.91 -27.33
C SER A 31 -5.25 17.88 -26.23
N LYS A 32 -5.44 18.67 -25.17
CA LYS A 32 -4.57 18.69 -24.00
C LYS A 32 -5.36 18.73 -22.70
N ARG A 33 -4.70 18.32 -21.62
CA ARG A 33 -5.23 18.44 -20.26
C ARG A 33 -5.29 19.93 -19.84
N PRO A 34 -6.41 20.40 -19.29
CA PRO A 34 -6.49 21.70 -18.63
C PRO A 34 -5.88 21.64 -17.23
N GLU A 35 -5.08 22.65 -16.86
CA GLU A 35 -4.44 22.71 -15.53
C GLU A 35 -5.43 23.01 -14.40
N ALA A 36 -6.54 23.68 -14.71
CA ALA A 36 -7.42 24.28 -13.70
C ALA A 36 -8.37 23.32 -12.97
N TYR A 37 -8.81 22.23 -13.62
CA TYR A 37 -9.91 21.40 -13.08
C TYR A 37 -9.75 19.88 -13.29
N GLN A 38 -8.69 19.41 -13.96
CA GLN A 38 -8.45 17.98 -14.15
C GLN A 38 -7.21 17.47 -13.42
N ARG A 39 -7.37 16.32 -12.75
CA ARG A 39 -6.28 15.58 -12.11
C ARG A 39 -5.31 14.97 -13.11
N PHE A 40 -4.09 14.73 -12.66
CA PHE A 40 -3.12 13.93 -13.41
C PHE A 40 -3.64 12.50 -13.61
N PRO A 41 -3.38 11.88 -14.77
CA PRO A 41 -3.67 10.47 -14.99
C PRO A 41 -2.91 9.59 -13.98
N ASN A 42 -3.55 8.52 -13.52
CA ASN A 42 -2.91 7.46 -12.74
C ASN A 42 -2.32 6.41 -13.70
N ASP A 43 -1.09 5.95 -13.43
CA ASP A 43 -0.36 5.03 -14.32
C ASP A 43 -0.99 3.65 -14.44
N GLU A 44 -1.42 3.06 -13.32
CA GLU A 44 -2.13 1.77 -13.29
C GLU A 44 -3.41 1.84 -14.14
N HIS A 45 -4.19 2.90 -13.97
CA HIS A 45 -5.41 3.10 -14.74
C HIS A 45 -5.16 3.32 -16.24
N LYS A 46 -4.02 3.92 -16.63
CA LYS A 46 -3.63 4.00 -18.05
C LYS A 46 -3.38 2.60 -18.64
N ARG A 47 -2.76 1.70 -17.87
CA ARG A 47 -2.52 0.30 -18.28
C ARG A 47 -3.83 -0.45 -18.46
N ASP A 48 -4.74 -0.35 -17.48
CA ASP A 48 -6.07 -0.97 -17.55
C ASP A 48 -6.82 -0.61 -18.83
N ILE A 49 -6.72 0.66 -19.27
CA ILE A 49 -7.37 1.14 -20.49
C ILE A 49 -6.76 0.51 -21.74
N VAL A 50 -5.42 0.38 -21.80
CA VAL A 50 -4.73 -0.28 -22.92
C VAL A 50 -5.08 -1.76 -22.98
N ASP A 51 -5.05 -2.45 -21.83
CA ASP A 51 -5.45 -3.84 -21.72
C ASP A 51 -6.91 -4.07 -22.12
N PHE A 52 -7.82 -3.21 -21.66
CA PHE A 52 -9.24 -3.25 -22.05
C PHE A 52 -9.41 -3.13 -23.57
N LEU A 53 -8.71 -2.18 -24.20
CA LEU A 53 -8.79 -1.95 -25.65
C LEU A 53 -8.18 -3.09 -26.47
N LYS A 54 -7.23 -3.84 -25.91
CA LYS A 54 -6.57 -4.97 -26.58
C LYS A 54 -7.29 -6.30 -26.37
N LYS A 55 -7.75 -6.59 -25.15
CA LYS A 55 -8.23 -7.91 -24.69
C LYS A 55 -9.75 -8.03 -24.54
N GLY A 56 -10.50 -6.93 -24.48
CA GLY A 56 -11.92 -6.98 -24.17
C GLY A 56 -12.78 -7.58 -25.31
N ASP A 57 -13.66 -8.52 -24.98
CA ASP A 57 -14.65 -9.07 -25.93
C ASP A 57 -15.81 -8.09 -26.22
N PHE A 58 -16.01 -7.10 -25.35
CA PHE A 58 -17.02 -6.03 -25.49
C PHE A 58 -16.40 -4.63 -25.43
N ARG A 59 -15.58 -4.28 -26.44
CA ARG A 59 -14.93 -2.97 -26.52
C ARG A 59 -15.93 -1.87 -26.84
N TYR A 60 -16.32 -1.12 -25.82
CA TYR A 60 -17.02 0.16 -25.97
C TYR A 60 -16.17 1.28 -25.38
N PHE A 61 -15.89 2.30 -26.19
CA PHE A 61 -15.18 3.49 -25.74
C PHE A 61 -16.18 4.62 -25.53
N PRO A 62 -16.45 5.04 -24.28
CA PRO A 62 -17.40 6.09 -24.01
C PRO A 62 -16.96 7.39 -24.68
N GLU A 63 -17.94 8.20 -25.06
CA GLU A 63 -17.71 9.46 -25.76
C GLU A 63 -16.77 10.39 -24.98
N LEU A 64 -15.86 11.02 -25.74
CA LEU A 64 -14.92 12.01 -25.23
C LEU A 64 -15.55 13.40 -25.28
N VAL A 65 -15.50 14.15 -24.17
CA VAL A 65 -15.99 15.53 -24.13
C VAL A 65 -14.79 16.47 -24.12
N LEU A 66 -14.65 17.21 -25.21
CA LEU A 66 -13.63 18.22 -25.43
C LEU A 66 -14.26 19.61 -25.41
N ALA A 67 -13.45 20.63 -25.21
CA ALA A 67 -13.86 22.02 -25.29
C ALA A 67 -13.02 22.78 -26.32
N TYR A 68 -13.66 23.72 -26.99
CA TYR A 68 -13.03 24.72 -27.84
C TYR A 68 -13.46 26.11 -27.37
N ARG A 69 -12.49 27.00 -27.20
CA ARG A 69 -12.75 28.38 -26.77
C ARG A 69 -12.85 29.29 -28.01
N GLY A 70 -14.06 29.70 -28.32
CA GLY A 70 -14.38 30.57 -29.46
C GLY A 70 -14.33 32.05 -29.11
N ALA A 71 -14.19 32.88 -30.15
CA ALA A 71 -14.16 34.34 -30.02
C ALA A 71 -15.57 34.95 -29.87
N ASP A 72 -16.58 34.36 -30.51
CA ASP A 72 -17.97 34.85 -30.48
C ASP A 72 -18.98 33.71 -30.67
N LEU A 73 -19.42 33.12 -29.55
CA LEU A 73 -20.42 32.05 -29.50
C LEU A 73 -21.82 32.57 -29.84
N GLN A 74 -22.16 33.79 -29.43
CA GLN A 74 -23.50 34.34 -29.63
C GLN A 74 -23.76 34.55 -31.13
N GLY A 75 -22.80 35.15 -31.84
CA GLY A 75 -22.87 35.31 -33.28
C GLY A 75 -22.83 33.98 -34.03
N LEU A 76 -22.14 32.95 -33.50
CA LEU A 76 -22.19 31.60 -34.07
C LEU A 76 -23.58 30.98 -33.93
N ILE A 77 -24.21 31.10 -32.76
CA ILE A 77 -25.57 30.61 -32.49
C ILE A 77 -26.59 31.26 -33.43
N GLU A 78 -26.54 32.59 -33.58
CA GLU A 78 -27.43 33.34 -34.47
C GLU A 78 -27.30 32.88 -35.93
N LYS A 79 -26.07 32.64 -36.38
CA LYS A 79 -25.82 32.18 -37.76
C LYS A 79 -26.27 30.73 -37.99
N LEU A 80 -26.13 29.87 -36.98
CA LEU A 80 -26.63 28.49 -37.02
C LEU A 80 -28.17 28.42 -37.06
N HIS A 81 -28.86 29.38 -36.43
CA HIS A 81 -30.33 29.49 -36.43
C HIS A 81 -30.96 29.91 -37.77
N GLY A 82 -30.19 30.43 -38.72
CA GLY A 82 -30.73 30.92 -39.99
C GLY A 82 -31.48 29.85 -40.78
N GLN A 83 -32.61 30.19 -41.42
CA GLN A 83 -33.42 29.25 -42.21
C GLN A 83 -32.79 28.83 -43.54
N ASN A 84 -31.69 29.50 -43.94
CA ASN A 84 -31.02 29.25 -45.21
C ASN A 84 -29.95 28.15 -45.08
N ASP A 85 -30.02 27.15 -45.95
CA ASP A 85 -29.03 26.07 -46.09
C ASP A 85 -27.85 26.58 -46.95
N ILE A 86 -27.05 27.48 -46.38
CA ILE A 86 -25.87 28.05 -47.03
C ILE A 86 -24.62 27.54 -46.30
N GLU A 87 -23.66 27.03 -47.07
CA GLU A 87 -22.31 26.75 -46.58
C GLU A 87 -21.66 28.06 -46.15
N PHE A 88 -21.08 28.10 -44.94
CA PHE A 88 -20.41 29.30 -44.47
C PHE A 88 -19.13 28.97 -43.72
N ASP A 89 -18.15 29.83 -43.93
CA ASP A 89 -16.96 29.88 -43.10
C ASP A 89 -17.32 30.47 -41.73
N ALA A 90 -17.02 29.70 -40.69
CA ALA A 90 -17.24 30.03 -39.30
C ALA A 90 -15.92 30.33 -38.56
N SER A 91 -14.80 30.42 -39.28
CA SER A 91 -13.46 30.69 -38.76
C SER A 91 -13.37 31.97 -37.92
N ARG A 92 -14.25 32.95 -38.18
CA ARG A 92 -14.35 34.18 -37.36
C ARG A 92 -14.84 33.94 -35.93
N TYR A 93 -15.51 32.82 -35.68
CA TYR A 93 -16.08 32.45 -34.39
C TYR A 93 -15.24 31.38 -33.70
N VAL A 94 -14.85 30.38 -34.48
CA VAL A 94 -14.09 29.20 -34.06
C VAL A 94 -13.09 28.95 -35.17
N GLU A 95 -11.80 29.15 -34.90
CA GLU A 95 -10.77 29.04 -35.93
C GLU A 95 -10.79 27.66 -36.58
N GLY A 96 -10.75 27.63 -37.92
CA GLY A 96 -10.76 26.41 -38.70
C GLY A 96 -12.14 25.72 -38.82
N LEU A 97 -13.21 26.30 -38.28
CA LEU A 97 -14.57 25.78 -38.40
C LEU A 97 -15.22 26.19 -39.73
N LYS A 98 -15.68 25.18 -40.47
CA LYS A 98 -16.44 25.34 -41.71
C LYS A 98 -17.76 24.58 -41.62
N VAL A 99 -18.88 25.28 -41.77
CA VAL A 99 -20.22 24.67 -41.73
C VAL A 99 -20.68 24.38 -43.14
N LEU A 100 -20.95 23.11 -43.44
CA LEU A 100 -21.33 22.63 -44.77
C LEU A 100 -22.84 22.75 -45.00
N LYS A 101 -23.23 22.72 -46.27
CA LYS A 101 -24.62 22.74 -46.71
C LYS A 101 -25.23 21.33 -46.64
N GLU A 102 -26.23 21.10 -45.79
CA GLU A 102 -26.95 19.82 -45.80
C GLU A 102 -28.41 19.90 -45.29
N ARG A 103 -29.28 19.07 -45.87
CA ARG A 103 -30.73 18.95 -45.62
C ARG A 103 -31.00 17.86 -44.56
N VAL A 104 -31.02 18.22 -43.28
CA VAL A 104 -31.60 17.34 -42.25
C VAL A 104 -33.13 17.60 -42.19
N PRO A 105 -34.01 16.59 -42.01
CA PRO A 105 -35.46 16.79 -42.06
C PRO A 105 -35.95 17.90 -41.13
N ALA A 106 -36.72 18.82 -41.69
CA ALA A 106 -37.11 20.06 -41.05
C ALA A 106 -38.25 19.87 -40.06
N VAL A 107 -37.92 19.66 -38.78
CA VAL A 107 -38.80 20.03 -37.65
C VAL A 107 -37.90 20.46 -36.46
N GLY A 108 -37.71 21.77 -36.24
CA GLY A 108 -36.98 22.31 -35.07
C GLY A 108 -35.50 22.71 -35.31
N TYR A 109 -34.70 22.69 -34.23
CA TYR A 109 -33.28 23.05 -34.24
C TYR A 109 -32.49 22.20 -35.25
N ARG A 110 -31.94 22.82 -36.31
CA ARG A 110 -31.24 22.11 -37.39
C ARG A 110 -29.80 21.79 -37.02
N ALA A 111 -29.48 20.50 -36.92
CA ALA A 111 -28.11 20.02 -36.92
C ALA A 111 -27.50 20.17 -38.32
N ARG A 112 -26.22 20.53 -38.42
CA ARG A 112 -25.52 20.77 -39.69
C ARG A 112 -24.22 19.99 -39.74
N HIS A 113 -23.83 19.50 -40.90
CA HIS A 113 -22.49 18.96 -41.09
C HIS A 113 -21.46 20.09 -40.95
N ALA A 114 -20.36 19.85 -40.24
CA ALA A 114 -19.24 20.77 -40.15
C ALA A 114 -17.89 20.05 -40.22
N GLN A 115 -16.88 20.81 -40.64
CA GLN A 115 -15.48 20.43 -40.60
C GLN A 115 -14.77 21.39 -39.65
N LEU A 116 -13.95 20.84 -38.77
CA LEU A 116 -13.15 21.61 -37.82
C LEU A 116 -11.68 21.26 -38.03
N ASN A 117 -10.91 22.19 -38.57
CA ASN A 117 -9.47 22.08 -38.69
C ASN A 117 -8.82 22.57 -37.39
N VAL A 118 -8.15 21.67 -36.68
CA VAL A 118 -7.57 21.93 -35.37
C VAL A 118 -6.05 21.80 -35.42
N GLU A 119 -5.34 22.69 -34.74
CA GLU A 119 -3.90 22.55 -34.53
C GLU A 119 -3.58 21.55 -33.41
N LYS A 120 -2.29 21.30 -33.17
CA LYS A 120 -1.86 20.41 -32.10
C LYS A 120 -2.21 21.06 -30.75
N ALA A 121 -2.76 20.26 -29.83
CA ALA A 121 -3.04 20.68 -28.45
C ALA A 121 -3.94 21.93 -28.29
N THR A 122 -4.87 22.16 -29.24
CA THR A 122 -5.82 23.29 -29.19
C THR A 122 -7.07 22.96 -28.36
N LEU A 123 -7.59 21.75 -28.47
CA LEU A 123 -8.79 21.34 -27.71
C LEU A 123 -8.44 21.09 -26.24
N LEU A 124 -9.37 21.39 -25.34
CA LEU A 124 -9.21 21.08 -23.92
C LEU A 124 -10.02 19.84 -23.58
N ARG A 125 -9.43 18.91 -22.84
CA ARG A 125 -10.13 17.72 -22.35
C ARG A 125 -11.05 18.14 -21.20
N VAL A 126 -12.36 18.10 -21.40
CA VAL A 126 -13.33 18.31 -20.32
C VAL A 126 -13.57 16.99 -19.61
N ASP A 127 -13.76 15.90 -20.37
CA ASP A 127 -13.83 14.53 -19.88
C ASP A 127 -13.09 13.59 -20.86
N GLY A 128 -12.43 12.56 -20.31
CA GLY A 128 -11.64 11.60 -21.08
C GLY A 128 -10.12 11.77 -21.00
N ASN A 129 -9.61 12.53 -20.04
CA ASN A 129 -8.16 12.70 -19.90
C ASN A 129 -7.39 11.42 -19.60
N HIS A 130 -7.89 10.59 -18.69
CA HIS A 130 -7.27 9.28 -18.41
C HIS A 130 -7.38 8.34 -19.63
N ARG A 131 -8.43 8.52 -20.45
CA ARG A 131 -8.69 7.75 -21.67
C ARG A 131 -7.78 8.12 -22.84
N LEU A 132 -7.35 9.38 -22.94
CA LEU A 132 -6.46 9.85 -24.00
C LEU A 132 -4.98 9.88 -23.60
N ALA A 133 -4.68 9.93 -22.30
CA ALA A 133 -3.31 10.01 -21.79
C ALA A 133 -2.37 8.87 -22.26
N PRO A 134 -2.78 7.59 -22.36
CA PRO A 134 -1.88 6.53 -22.84
C PRO A 134 -1.26 6.84 -24.21
N PHE A 135 -2.00 7.54 -25.07
CA PHE A 135 -1.61 7.85 -26.44
C PHE A 135 -0.66 9.07 -26.54
N GLU A 136 -0.25 9.62 -25.40
CA GLU A 136 0.77 10.68 -25.29
C GLU A 136 2.11 10.14 -24.79
N GLU A 137 2.15 8.87 -24.35
CA GLU A 137 3.33 8.24 -23.75
C GLU A 137 4.39 7.86 -24.79
N ASP A 138 5.64 7.76 -24.32
CA ASP A 138 6.79 7.44 -25.15
C ASP A 138 6.96 5.93 -25.41
N ASP A 139 7.88 5.58 -26.30
CA ASP A 139 8.13 4.19 -26.65
C ASP A 139 8.68 3.35 -25.48
N ILE A 140 9.24 3.99 -24.43
CA ILE A 140 9.69 3.26 -23.24
C ILE A 140 8.48 2.72 -22.49
N TRP A 141 7.49 3.56 -22.23
CA TRP A 141 6.24 3.17 -21.57
C TRP A 141 5.49 2.08 -22.35
N TRP A 142 5.39 2.25 -23.67
CA TRP A 142 4.73 1.25 -24.51
C TRP A 142 5.50 -0.07 -24.63
N GLY A 143 6.83 -0.04 -24.43
CA GLY A 143 7.67 -1.23 -24.42
C GLY A 143 7.31 -2.23 -23.31
N GLU A 144 6.70 -1.76 -22.22
CA GLU A 144 6.31 -2.60 -21.08
C GLU A 144 5.18 -3.58 -21.40
N PHE A 145 4.41 -3.35 -22.47
CA PHE A 145 3.37 -4.27 -22.93
C PHE A 145 3.91 -5.39 -23.84
N ILE A 146 5.18 -5.31 -24.25
CA ILE A 146 5.81 -6.31 -25.11
C ILE A 146 6.45 -7.37 -24.23
N THR A 147 5.82 -8.54 -24.15
CA THR A 147 6.31 -9.69 -23.37
C THR A 147 7.29 -10.56 -24.16
N ASP A 148 7.38 -10.37 -25.47
CA ASP A 148 8.24 -11.16 -26.35
C ASP A 148 9.72 -10.76 -26.18
N THR A 149 10.61 -11.73 -26.37
CA THR A 149 12.05 -11.48 -26.34
C THR A 149 12.61 -11.31 -27.76
N PRO A 150 13.60 -10.42 -27.94
CA PRO A 150 14.24 -10.25 -29.24
C PRO A 150 14.95 -11.56 -29.67
N PRO A 151 14.99 -11.87 -30.98
CA PRO A 151 15.66 -13.07 -31.48
C PRO A 151 17.13 -13.19 -31.05
N GLU A 152 17.58 -14.43 -30.78
CA GLU A 152 18.97 -14.70 -30.43
C GLU A 152 19.93 -14.27 -31.55
N GLY A 153 21.00 -13.54 -31.17
CA GLY A 153 22.04 -13.07 -32.10
C GLY A 153 21.89 -11.63 -32.59
N TYR A 154 20.83 -10.91 -32.19
CA TYR A 154 20.69 -9.49 -32.50
C TYR A 154 21.68 -8.62 -31.71
N SER A 155 22.34 -7.69 -32.40
CA SER A 155 23.11 -6.58 -31.80
C SER A 155 22.20 -5.62 -31.02
N ALA A 156 22.79 -4.74 -30.20
CA ALA A 156 22.03 -3.78 -29.39
C ALA A 156 21.15 -2.86 -30.27
N GLU A 157 21.65 -2.44 -31.44
CA GLU A 157 20.91 -1.64 -32.41
C GLU A 157 19.75 -2.42 -33.04
N GLU A 158 19.95 -3.70 -33.37
CA GLU A 158 18.92 -4.57 -33.93
C GLU A 158 17.83 -4.91 -32.91
N GLN A 159 18.21 -5.10 -31.64
CA GLN A 159 17.25 -5.28 -30.53
C GLN A 159 16.38 -4.05 -30.35
N LYS A 160 16.97 -2.84 -30.45
CA LYS A 160 16.22 -1.59 -30.35
C LYS A 160 15.25 -1.42 -31.53
N GLN A 161 15.68 -1.71 -32.76
CA GLN A 161 14.82 -1.66 -33.94
C GLN A 161 13.67 -2.68 -33.85
N TRP A 162 13.97 -3.90 -33.40
CA TRP A 162 12.95 -4.94 -33.19
C TRP A 162 11.90 -4.50 -32.17
N LEU A 163 12.32 -3.95 -31.03
CA LEU A 163 11.40 -3.49 -30.00
C LEU A 163 10.52 -2.34 -30.51
N SER A 164 11.10 -1.36 -31.22
CA SER A 164 10.33 -0.29 -31.86
C SER A 164 9.28 -0.84 -32.83
N GLN A 165 9.61 -1.88 -33.61
CA GLN A 165 8.66 -2.52 -34.51
C GLN A 165 7.53 -3.25 -33.76
N GLN A 166 7.84 -3.94 -32.66
CA GLN A 166 6.81 -4.60 -31.84
C GLN A 166 5.88 -3.58 -31.17
N ILE A 167 6.43 -2.48 -30.67
CA ILE A 167 5.65 -1.37 -30.12
C ILE A 167 4.72 -0.80 -31.19
N GLU A 168 5.22 -0.56 -32.41
CA GLU A 168 4.41 -0.02 -33.50
C GLU A 168 3.27 -0.97 -33.90
N ASN A 169 3.56 -2.27 -34.01
CA ASN A 169 2.55 -3.31 -34.27
C ASN A 169 1.51 -3.40 -33.14
N PHE A 170 1.94 -3.29 -31.88
CA PHE A 170 1.04 -3.30 -30.73
C PHE A 170 0.13 -2.07 -30.73
N LYS A 171 0.71 -0.88 -30.97
CA LYS A 171 0.01 0.40 -31.07
C LYS A 171 -1.00 0.42 -32.22
N SER A 172 -0.63 -0.09 -33.40
CA SER A 172 -1.43 0.03 -34.63
C SER A 172 -2.86 -0.49 -34.49
N ASP A 173 -3.03 -1.53 -33.66
CA ASP A 173 -4.32 -2.17 -33.40
C ASP A 173 -5.27 -1.30 -32.55
N ILE A 174 -4.74 -0.32 -31.83
CA ILE A 174 -5.49 0.50 -30.85
C ILE A 174 -5.57 1.96 -31.29
N ILE A 175 -4.49 2.54 -31.81
CA ILE A 175 -4.40 3.98 -32.14
C ILE A 175 -5.39 4.42 -33.22
N ASN A 176 -5.75 3.49 -34.12
CA ASN A 176 -6.66 3.70 -35.23
C ASN A 176 -8.13 3.43 -34.89
N LEU A 177 -8.43 3.01 -33.66
CA LEU A 177 -9.81 2.79 -33.23
C LEU A 177 -10.58 4.11 -33.35
N ILE A 178 -11.75 4.02 -33.98
CA ILE A 178 -12.63 5.17 -34.19
C ILE A 178 -13.52 5.31 -32.96
N VAL A 179 -13.47 6.47 -32.31
CA VAL A 179 -14.24 6.75 -31.10
C VAL A 179 -15.12 7.98 -31.25
N PRO A 180 -16.28 8.01 -30.58
CA PRO A 180 -17.14 9.18 -30.57
C PRO A 180 -16.53 10.31 -29.74
N PHE A 181 -16.69 11.54 -30.21
CA PHE A 181 -16.31 12.74 -29.48
C PHE A 181 -17.35 13.85 -29.62
N SER A 182 -17.40 14.73 -28.63
CA SER A 182 -18.13 15.99 -28.63
C SER A 182 -17.20 17.13 -28.26
N VAL A 183 -17.18 18.18 -29.07
CA VAL A 183 -16.52 19.46 -28.79
C VAL A 183 -17.58 20.47 -28.37
N VAL A 184 -17.54 20.90 -27.13
CA VAL A 184 -18.39 21.97 -26.60
C VAL A 184 -17.69 23.31 -26.83
N ILE A 185 -18.40 24.26 -27.45
CA ILE A 185 -17.84 25.57 -27.79
C ILE A 185 -18.27 26.59 -26.74
N SER A 186 -17.30 27.24 -26.12
CA SER A 186 -17.50 28.27 -25.08
C SER A 186 -16.90 29.60 -25.50
N ASN A 187 -17.39 30.72 -24.96
CA ASN A 187 -16.71 32.00 -25.14
C ASN A 187 -15.45 32.08 -24.29
N ASN A 188 -14.42 32.72 -24.83
CA ASN A 188 -13.14 32.93 -24.15
C ASN A 188 -13.26 33.58 -22.75
N ASP A 189 -14.22 34.47 -22.52
CA ASP A 189 -14.40 35.23 -21.28
C ASP A 189 -14.95 34.41 -20.10
N VAL A 190 -15.68 33.32 -20.39
CA VAL A 190 -16.31 32.45 -19.36
C VAL A 190 -15.88 30.99 -19.45
N ALA A 191 -14.95 30.66 -20.35
CA ALA A 191 -14.54 29.30 -20.69
C ALA A 191 -14.17 28.45 -19.46
N ASP A 192 -13.32 28.95 -18.56
CA ASP A 192 -12.85 28.17 -17.40
C ASP A 192 -13.99 27.79 -16.45
N LYS A 193 -14.88 28.74 -16.12
CA LYS A 193 -16.05 28.48 -15.26
C LYS A 193 -17.01 27.49 -15.93
N PHE A 194 -17.19 27.64 -17.23
CA PHE A 194 -18.08 26.80 -18.01
C PHE A 194 -17.58 25.35 -18.10
N GLU A 195 -16.32 25.17 -18.49
CA GLU A 195 -15.65 23.88 -18.60
C GLU A 195 -15.60 23.15 -17.24
N ALA A 196 -15.23 23.85 -16.16
CA ALA A 196 -15.23 23.29 -14.80
C ALA A 196 -16.64 22.88 -14.34
N SER A 197 -17.68 23.64 -14.73
CA SER A 197 -19.07 23.31 -14.41
C SER A 197 -19.54 22.06 -15.15
N ILE A 198 -19.17 21.89 -16.43
CA ILE A 198 -19.46 20.66 -17.18
C ILE A 198 -18.73 19.48 -16.55
N PHE A 199 -17.44 19.63 -16.25
CA PHE A 199 -16.66 18.59 -15.58
C PHE A 199 -17.31 18.17 -14.25
N ASN A 200 -17.73 19.14 -13.42
CA ASN A 200 -18.42 18.86 -12.17
C ASN A 200 -19.75 18.13 -12.38
N ASN A 201 -20.57 18.57 -13.34
CA ASN A 201 -21.85 17.94 -13.63
C ASN A 201 -21.70 16.49 -14.13
N ILE A 202 -20.70 16.22 -14.98
CA ILE A 202 -20.42 14.86 -15.47
C ILE A 202 -19.97 13.95 -14.32
N ASN A 203 -19.08 14.42 -13.46
CA ASN A 203 -18.42 13.54 -12.48
C ASN A 203 -19.12 13.47 -11.11
N PHE A 204 -19.79 14.53 -10.66
CA PHE A 204 -20.32 14.62 -9.29
C PHE A 204 -21.85 14.64 -9.21
N LYS A 205 -22.56 15.04 -10.28
CA LYS A 205 -24.03 14.99 -10.30
C LYS A 205 -24.59 13.67 -10.84
N GLN A 206 -23.76 12.88 -11.52
CA GLN A 206 -24.11 11.49 -11.78
C GLN A 206 -24.07 10.75 -10.45
N LEU A 207 -25.16 10.06 -10.10
CA LEU A 207 -25.12 9.04 -9.05
C LEU A 207 -24.25 7.91 -9.63
N PRO A 208 -23.00 7.73 -9.19
CA PRO A 208 -22.17 6.67 -9.73
C PRO A 208 -22.86 5.34 -9.46
N LEU A 209 -22.87 4.47 -10.47
CA LEU A 209 -23.22 3.08 -10.25
C LEU A 209 -22.24 2.54 -9.21
N LYS A 210 -22.79 2.21 -8.04
CA LYS A 210 -22.13 1.43 -7.01
C LYS A 210 -21.53 0.18 -7.70
N GLN A 211 -20.26 -0.12 -7.40
CA GLN A 211 -19.54 -1.28 -7.97
C GLN A 211 -20.39 -2.56 -7.84
N GLU A 212 -21.17 -2.63 -6.76
CA GLU A 212 -22.20 -3.58 -6.41
C GLU A 212 -23.23 -3.84 -7.52
N LYS A 213 -23.82 -2.78 -8.08
CA LYS A 213 -24.83 -2.88 -9.13
C LYS A 213 -24.21 -3.22 -10.48
N ASN A 214 -22.96 -2.80 -10.70
CA ASN A 214 -22.19 -3.24 -11.87
C ASN A 214 -21.89 -4.75 -11.80
N ILE A 215 -21.46 -5.24 -10.64
CA ILE A 215 -21.19 -6.67 -10.43
C ILE A 215 -22.49 -7.47 -10.50
N GLN A 216 -23.60 -6.96 -9.98
CA GLN A 216 -24.91 -7.59 -10.13
C GLN A 216 -25.38 -7.65 -11.59
N ASN A 217 -25.17 -6.59 -12.38
CA ASN A 217 -25.48 -6.60 -13.81
C ASN A 217 -24.57 -7.58 -14.57
N ILE A 218 -23.27 -7.62 -14.25
CA ILE A 218 -22.35 -8.64 -14.77
C ILE A 218 -22.86 -10.04 -14.38
N TYR A 219 -23.30 -10.23 -13.15
CA TYR A 219 -23.82 -11.48 -12.59
C TYR A 219 -25.14 -11.97 -13.20
N GLU A 220 -26.07 -11.07 -13.58
CA GLU A 220 -27.30 -11.46 -14.27
C GLU A 220 -27.03 -11.99 -15.70
N PHE A 221 -25.98 -11.50 -16.37
CA PHE A 221 -25.70 -11.81 -17.77
C PHE A 221 -24.52 -12.77 -18.01
N LEU A 222 -23.59 -12.92 -17.07
CA LEU A 222 -22.31 -13.65 -17.24
C LEU A 222 -22.12 -14.80 -16.23
N ARG A 223 -23.20 -15.45 -15.79
CA ARG A 223 -23.18 -16.55 -14.79
C ARG A 223 -22.11 -17.63 -15.01
N ASP A 224 -21.63 -17.82 -16.24
CA ASP A 224 -20.75 -18.91 -16.64
C ASP A 224 -19.43 -18.45 -17.31
N SER A 225 -18.91 -17.24 -17.08
CA SER A 225 -17.59 -16.92 -17.65
C SER A 225 -16.46 -17.45 -16.76
N GLU A 226 -15.77 -18.50 -17.21
CA GLU A 226 -14.43 -18.93 -16.72
C GLU A 226 -13.39 -17.79 -16.76
N GLU A 227 -13.70 -16.69 -17.44
CA GLU A 227 -12.86 -15.51 -17.71
C GLU A 227 -12.79 -14.48 -16.55
N LEU A 228 -13.63 -14.59 -15.50
CA LEU A 228 -13.67 -13.61 -14.40
C LEU A 228 -12.63 -13.86 -13.27
N GLY A 229 -11.82 -14.91 -13.39
CA GLY A 229 -10.71 -15.21 -12.47
C GLY A 229 -11.11 -15.83 -11.12
N THR A 230 -10.10 -16.30 -10.37
CA THR A 230 -10.27 -17.00 -9.08
C THR A 230 -10.94 -16.15 -7.99
N ALA A 231 -10.69 -14.83 -8.01
CA ALA A 231 -11.30 -13.87 -7.08
C ALA A 231 -12.83 -13.83 -7.18
N HIS A 232 -13.36 -13.91 -8.40
CA HIS A 232 -14.80 -13.82 -8.62
C HIS A 232 -15.51 -15.07 -8.08
N LYS A 233 -14.98 -16.26 -8.37
CA LYS A 233 -15.54 -17.53 -7.87
C LYS A 233 -15.62 -17.56 -6.35
N LEU A 234 -14.52 -17.26 -5.66
CA LEU A 234 -14.48 -17.27 -4.20
C LEU A 234 -15.39 -16.20 -3.58
N THR A 235 -15.51 -15.04 -4.23
CA THR A 235 -16.48 -14.00 -3.83
C THR A 235 -17.92 -14.52 -3.87
N MET A 236 -18.28 -15.25 -4.92
CA MET A 236 -19.63 -15.80 -5.08
C MET A 236 -19.96 -16.88 -4.05
N GLU A 237 -18.99 -17.73 -3.74
CA GLU A 237 -19.13 -18.73 -2.69
C GLU A 237 -19.33 -18.06 -1.32
N LEU A 238 -18.57 -16.99 -1.02
CA LEU A 238 -18.73 -16.22 0.22
C LEU A 238 -20.08 -15.48 0.30
N ILE A 239 -20.56 -14.90 -0.82
CA ILE A 239 -21.90 -14.32 -0.91
C ILE A 239 -22.97 -15.35 -0.59
N SER A 240 -22.84 -16.58 -1.11
CA SER A 240 -23.79 -17.67 -0.84
C SER A 240 -23.86 -18.01 0.65
N LEU A 241 -22.74 -17.96 1.38
CA LEU A 241 -22.71 -18.15 2.84
C LEU A 241 -23.44 -17.03 3.60
N VAL A 242 -23.31 -15.78 3.14
CA VAL A 242 -24.05 -14.63 3.70
C VAL A 242 -25.55 -14.83 3.49
N GLU A 243 -25.95 -15.16 2.26
CA GLU A 243 -27.35 -15.38 1.89
C GLU A 243 -27.98 -16.54 2.68
N ALA A 244 -27.21 -17.62 2.90
CA ALA A 244 -27.57 -18.75 3.76
C ALA A 244 -27.63 -18.41 5.27
N GLY A 245 -27.17 -17.21 5.68
CA GLY A 245 -27.29 -16.73 7.05
C GLY A 245 -26.17 -17.18 8.00
N HIS A 246 -25.03 -17.64 7.50
CA HIS A 246 -23.90 -18.08 8.32
C HIS A 246 -23.33 -16.94 9.20
N PHE A 247 -23.50 -15.69 8.78
CA PHE A 247 -22.94 -14.50 9.44
C PHE A 247 -23.97 -13.65 10.21
N ARG A 248 -25.16 -14.21 10.53
CA ARG A 248 -26.21 -13.52 11.31
C ARG A 248 -25.69 -12.87 12.60
N GLY A 249 -26.00 -11.61 12.88
CA GLY A 249 -25.52 -10.87 14.05
C GLY A 249 -24.13 -10.24 13.89
N LEU A 250 -23.45 -10.40 12.76
CA LEU A 250 -22.26 -9.62 12.43
C LEU A 250 -22.64 -8.32 11.71
N PRO A 251 -22.01 -7.17 12.06
CA PRO A 251 -22.20 -5.94 11.31
C PRO A 251 -21.91 -6.14 9.82
N PHE A 252 -22.73 -5.51 8.98
CA PHE A 252 -22.63 -5.51 7.52
C PHE A 252 -22.83 -6.86 6.80
N MET A 253 -22.71 -7.99 7.49
CA MET A 253 -22.88 -9.34 6.93
C MET A 253 -24.21 -10.00 7.35
N ASP A 254 -24.98 -9.37 8.24
CA ASP A 254 -26.32 -9.82 8.61
C ASP A 254 -27.42 -9.16 7.75
N ILE A 255 -27.73 -9.80 6.63
CA ILE A 255 -28.80 -9.36 5.72
C ILE A 255 -30.21 -9.67 6.24
N HIS A 256 -30.31 -10.56 7.23
CA HIS A 256 -31.58 -11.03 7.82
C HIS A 256 -32.01 -10.17 9.02
N TYR A 257 -31.18 -9.20 9.43
CA TYR A 257 -31.43 -8.33 10.59
C TYR A 257 -32.75 -7.54 10.49
N LYS A 258 -33.17 -7.15 9.27
CA LYS A 258 -34.41 -6.40 9.04
C LYS A 258 -35.69 -7.24 9.17
N GLU A 259 -35.62 -8.58 9.07
CA GLU A 259 -36.80 -9.43 9.23
C GLU A 259 -37.26 -9.55 10.71
N GLN A 260 -36.42 -9.19 11.67
CA GLN A 260 -36.75 -9.24 13.10
C GLN A 260 -37.28 -7.91 13.67
N LYS A 261 -37.16 -6.82 12.91
CA LYS A 261 -37.67 -5.49 13.29
C LYS A 261 -38.31 -4.81 12.10
N ASP A 262 -39.50 -5.24 11.72
CA ASP A 262 -40.57 -4.29 11.43
C ASP A 262 -41.95 -4.96 11.33
N ASP A 263 -42.72 -4.78 12.39
CA ASP A 263 -44.17 -4.60 12.29
C ASP A 263 -44.54 -3.10 12.19
N LYS A 264 -43.58 -2.15 12.33
CA LYS A 264 -43.87 -0.71 12.31
C LYS A 264 -42.67 0.20 11.97
N GLN A 265 -42.31 0.35 10.70
CA GLN A 265 -42.06 1.66 10.06
C GLN A 265 -41.70 1.54 8.58
N VAL A 266 -42.60 2.03 7.72
CA VAL A 266 -42.37 2.23 6.29
C VAL A 266 -41.36 3.36 6.11
N HIS A 267 -40.12 3.02 5.73
CA HIS A 267 -39.19 3.96 5.13
C HIS A 267 -38.76 3.45 3.74
N SER A 268 -39.28 4.12 2.71
CA SER A 268 -38.89 4.14 1.28
C SER A 268 -38.08 2.93 0.77
N GLU A 269 -38.70 2.16 -0.13
CA GLU A 269 -38.15 0.97 -0.81
C GLU A 269 -36.72 1.17 -1.39
N GLN A 270 -36.34 2.39 -1.79
CA GLN A 270 -34.99 2.70 -2.28
C GLN A 270 -33.88 2.55 -1.22
N ASN A 271 -34.11 2.93 0.04
CA ASN A 271 -33.13 2.78 1.13
C ASN A 271 -33.04 1.32 1.63
N ALA A 272 -34.08 0.52 1.38
CA ALA A 272 -34.07 -0.91 1.72
C ALA A 272 -33.17 -1.71 0.78
N GLN A 273 -33.14 -1.35 -0.50
CA GLN A 273 -32.33 -1.98 -1.53
C GLN A 273 -30.84 -1.61 -1.41
N GLU A 274 -30.53 -0.35 -1.08
CA GLU A 274 -29.14 0.11 -0.89
C GLU A 274 -28.42 -0.55 0.30
N ASN A 275 -29.12 -0.86 1.40
CA ASN A 275 -28.53 -1.61 2.52
C ASN A 275 -28.34 -3.10 2.22
N ASN A 276 -29.02 -3.64 1.20
CA ASN A 276 -29.02 -5.05 0.86
C ASN A 276 -27.89 -5.42 -0.14
N GLU A 277 -27.02 -4.48 -0.49
CA GLU A 277 -25.91 -4.70 -1.42
C GLU A 277 -24.52 -4.53 -0.77
N VAL A 278 -24.44 -3.90 0.42
CA VAL A 278 -23.18 -3.61 1.13
C VAL A 278 -22.35 -4.87 1.41
N TYR A 279 -23.01 -5.97 1.78
CA TYR A 279 -22.31 -7.22 2.07
C TYR A 279 -21.62 -7.82 0.84
N ARG A 280 -22.18 -7.61 -0.37
CA ARG A 280 -21.57 -8.10 -1.61
C ARG A 280 -20.26 -7.36 -1.89
N THR A 281 -20.23 -6.05 -1.64
CA THR A 281 -19.01 -5.23 -1.67
C THR A 281 -17.96 -5.76 -0.72
N ILE A 282 -18.37 -6.10 0.50
CA ILE A 282 -17.46 -6.62 1.53
C ILE A 282 -16.88 -7.94 1.07
N CYS A 283 -17.70 -8.87 0.57
CA CYS A 283 -17.22 -10.15 0.06
C CYS A 283 -16.18 -9.97 -1.04
N LEU A 284 -16.48 -9.14 -2.05
CA LEU A 284 -15.55 -8.88 -3.14
C LEU A 284 -14.24 -8.28 -2.63
N LYS A 285 -14.33 -7.22 -1.82
CA LYS A 285 -13.16 -6.44 -1.40
C LYS A 285 -12.29 -7.21 -0.41
N LEU A 286 -12.91 -8.05 0.40
CA LEU A 286 -12.20 -9.01 1.23
C LEU A 286 -11.42 -9.99 0.36
N VAL A 287 -12.04 -10.61 -0.63
CA VAL A 287 -11.39 -11.58 -1.50
C VAL A 287 -10.28 -10.94 -2.34
N GLU A 288 -10.51 -9.76 -2.93
CA GLU A 288 -9.49 -8.98 -3.65
C GLU A 288 -8.28 -8.68 -2.75
N LEU A 289 -8.53 -8.24 -1.50
CA LEU A 289 -7.48 -8.00 -0.52
C LEU A 289 -6.69 -9.27 -0.19
N LEU A 290 -7.39 -10.37 0.08
CA LEU A 290 -6.77 -11.63 0.47
C LEU A 290 -5.89 -12.19 -0.65
N ILE A 291 -6.34 -12.13 -1.91
CA ILE A 291 -5.57 -12.60 -3.07
C ILE A 291 -4.32 -11.74 -3.29
N THR A 292 -4.46 -10.41 -3.20
CA THR A 292 -3.30 -9.52 -3.34
C THR A 292 -2.30 -9.76 -2.20
N LYS A 293 -2.77 -9.86 -0.96
CA LYS A 293 -1.89 -10.12 0.20
C LYS A 293 -1.30 -11.53 0.17
N GLN A 294 -1.97 -12.50 -0.46
CA GLN A 294 -1.42 -13.83 -0.71
C GLN A 294 -0.17 -13.73 -1.61
N GLN A 295 -0.24 -12.96 -2.70
CA GLN A 295 0.90 -12.72 -3.60
C GLN A 295 2.07 -12.05 -2.86
N GLU A 296 1.81 -10.97 -2.12
CA GLU A 296 2.85 -10.29 -1.31
C GLU A 296 3.50 -11.25 -0.29
N VAL A 297 2.71 -12.17 0.30
CA VAL A 297 3.20 -13.14 1.26
C VAL A 297 4.04 -14.23 0.59
N THR A 298 3.68 -14.65 -0.62
CA THR A 298 4.48 -15.61 -1.40
C THR A 298 5.89 -15.07 -1.62
N GLU A 299 6.03 -13.81 -2.06
CA GLU A 299 7.34 -13.15 -2.23
C GLU A 299 8.13 -13.10 -0.91
N LYS A 300 7.49 -12.69 0.20
CA LYS A 300 8.11 -12.66 1.53
C LYS A 300 8.59 -14.03 2.01
N ILE A 301 7.87 -15.10 1.67
CA ILE A 301 8.28 -16.48 2.02
C ILE A 301 9.57 -16.84 1.26
N GLU A 302 9.68 -16.50 -0.02
CA GLU A 302 10.88 -16.76 -0.83
C GLU A 302 12.12 -16.01 -0.29
N GLU A 303 11.95 -14.75 0.10
CA GLU A 303 13.01 -13.95 0.74
C GLU A 303 13.49 -14.58 2.05
N ILE A 304 12.56 -14.96 2.94
CA ILE A 304 12.89 -15.58 4.22
C ILE A 304 13.59 -16.94 4.01
N ASN A 305 13.13 -17.74 3.05
CA ASN A 305 13.74 -19.02 2.72
C ASN A 305 15.19 -18.84 2.24
N THR A 306 15.45 -17.82 1.41
CA THR A 306 16.81 -17.47 0.97
C THR A 306 17.71 -17.13 2.18
N SER A 307 17.19 -16.39 3.16
CA SER A 307 17.92 -16.07 4.41
C SER A 307 18.16 -17.30 5.28
N ILE A 308 17.20 -18.23 5.35
CA ILE A 308 17.37 -19.52 6.04
C ILE A 308 18.48 -20.35 5.38
N GLU A 309 18.52 -20.43 4.06
CA GLU A 309 19.55 -21.15 3.31
C GLU A 309 20.95 -20.58 3.57
N LYS A 310 21.12 -19.25 3.51
CA LYS A 310 22.38 -18.58 3.86
C LYS A 310 22.84 -18.94 5.28
N ASN A 311 21.92 -18.93 6.25
CA ASN A 311 22.24 -19.29 7.64
C ASN A 311 22.62 -20.78 7.78
N ARG A 312 22.01 -21.67 6.99
CA ARG A 312 22.37 -23.10 6.95
C ARG A 312 23.75 -23.33 6.33
N ASP A 313 24.13 -22.57 5.30
CA ASP A 313 25.46 -22.64 4.70
C ASP A 313 26.54 -22.22 5.69
N VAL A 314 26.31 -21.12 6.42
CA VAL A 314 27.23 -20.68 7.49
C VAL A 314 27.37 -21.74 8.59
N LEU A 315 26.26 -22.39 8.98
CA LEU A 315 26.32 -23.50 9.93
C LEU A 315 27.15 -24.67 9.41
N SER A 316 27.00 -25.04 8.14
CA SER A 316 27.79 -26.09 7.48
C SER A 316 29.29 -25.78 7.51
N ASP A 317 29.67 -24.54 7.25
CA ASP A 317 31.07 -24.10 7.28
C ASP A 317 31.65 -24.04 8.69
N LEU A 318 30.84 -23.64 9.68
CA LEU A 318 31.22 -23.72 11.09
C LEU A 318 31.47 -25.17 11.53
N GLU A 319 30.68 -26.13 11.06
CA GLU A 319 30.87 -27.55 11.34
C GLU A 319 32.14 -28.13 10.72
N LYS A 320 32.46 -27.74 9.47
CA LYS A 320 33.75 -28.10 8.83
C LYS A 320 34.92 -27.55 9.64
N THR A 321 34.85 -26.28 10.03
CA THR A 321 35.87 -25.59 10.84
C THR A 321 36.06 -26.27 12.20
N TYR A 322 34.96 -26.65 12.86
CA TYR A 322 35.00 -27.38 14.13
C TYR A 322 35.72 -28.73 14.00
N LYS A 323 35.43 -29.51 12.95
CA LYS A 323 36.11 -30.80 12.68
C LYS A 323 37.61 -30.63 12.44
N ASP A 324 38.02 -29.62 11.67
CA ASP A 324 39.43 -29.32 11.41
C ASP A 324 40.18 -28.91 12.70
N LEU A 325 39.62 -27.98 13.48
CA LEU A 325 40.20 -27.52 14.74
C LEU A 325 40.32 -28.64 15.77
N THR A 326 39.30 -29.50 15.87
CA THR A 326 39.32 -30.67 16.78
C THR A 326 40.40 -31.67 16.39
N THR A 327 40.67 -31.82 15.09
CA THR A 327 41.75 -32.68 14.57
C THR A 327 43.12 -32.08 14.91
N LYS A 328 43.28 -30.76 14.72
CA LYS A 328 44.51 -30.02 15.08
C LYS A 328 44.81 -30.00 16.58
N LEU A 329 43.79 -30.03 17.44
CA LEU A 329 43.92 -30.16 18.90
C LEU A 329 44.51 -31.51 19.33
N LYS A 330 44.21 -32.59 18.59
CA LYS A 330 44.75 -33.94 18.84
C LYS A 330 46.19 -34.13 18.33
N GLY A 331 46.71 -33.20 17.52
CA GLY A 331 48.07 -33.22 16.98
C GLY A 331 49.15 -32.69 17.95
N LYS A 332 50.41 -32.71 17.51
CA LYS A 332 51.54 -32.10 18.25
C LYS A 332 51.50 -30.58 18.11
N THR A 333 50.78 -29.92 19.02
CA THR A 333 50.60 -28.45 19.02
C THR A 333 50.95 -27.88 20.39
N GLY A 334 51.71 -26.78 20.43
CA GLY A 334 52.13 -26.12 21.69
C GLY A 334 50.96 -25.54 22.50
N GLU A 335 51.15 -25.33 23.81
CA GLU A 335 50.10 -24.87 24.75
C GLU A 335 49.38 -23.58 24.31
N GLY A 336 50.10 -22.60 23.77
CA GLY A 336 49.51 -21.35 23.26
C GLY A 336 48.59 -21.56 22.05
N GLY A 337 48.91 -22.53 21.17
CA GLY A 337 48.06 -22.90 20.03
C GLY A 337 46.80 -23.64 20.45
N LYS A 338 46.90 -24.50 21.48
CA LYS A 338 45.75 -25.21 22.06
C LYS A 338 44.72 -24.25 22.65
N LYS A 339 45.17 -23.28 23.47
CA LYS A 339 44.27 -22.24 24.03
C LYS A 339 43.53 -21.45 22.95
N ARG A 340 44.24 -21.04 21.88
CA ARG A 340 43.63 -20.28 20.78
C ARG A 340 42.58 -21.10 20.01
N PHE A 341 42.80 -22.41 19.83
CA PHE A 341 41.82 -23.30 19.22
C PHE A 341 40.60 -23.52 20.13
N GLU A 342 40.80 -23.67 21.44
CA GLU A 342 39.72 -23.79 22.43
C GLU A 342 38.83 -22.54 22.48
N GLU A 343 39.42 -21.34 22.47
CA GLU A 343 38.69 -20.07 22.40
C GLU A 343 37.87 -19.95 21.11
N THR A 344 38.45 -20.33 19.97
CA THR A 344 37.77 -20.30 18.67
C THR A 344 36.59 -21.28 18.63
N ILE A 345 36.77 -22.48 19.20
CA ILE A 345 35.69 -23.48 19.30
C ILE A 345 34.55 -22.95 20.17
N ASN A 346 34.85 -22.31 21.30
CA ASN A 346 33.83 -21.80 22.20
C ASN A 346 33.04 -20.63 21.56
N ASN A 347 33.71 -19.75 20.81
CA ASN A 347 33.04 -18.71 20.04
C ASN A 347 32.16 -19.29 18.93
N ASN A 348 32.65 -20.28 18.17
CA ASN A 348 31.87 -20.95 17.13
C ASN A 348 30.62 -21.64 17.69
N LYS A 349 30.70 -22.20 18.90
CA LYS A 349 29.55 -22.80 19.59
C LYS A 349 28.46 -21.76 19.86
N ARG A 350 28.82 -20.58 20.38
CA ARG A 350 27.86 -19.48 20.63
C ARG A 350 27.22 -18.97 19.33
N VAL A 351 28.02 -18.83 18.27
CA VAL A 351 27.51 -18.40 16.95
C VAL A 351 26.55 -19.44 16.38
N ARG A 352 26.87 -20.74 16.51
CA ARG A 352 25.99 -21.85 16.12
C ARG A 352 24.66 -21.80 16.85
N GLU A 353 24.67 -21.70 18.18
CA GLU A 353 23.43 -21.63 18.99
C GLU A 353 22.55 -20.44 18.58
N SER A 354 23.17 -19.28 18.31
CA SER A 354 22.47 -18.09 17.81
C SER A 354 21.87 -18.28 16.42
N LEU A 355 22.58 -18.94 15.50
CA LEU A 355 22.09 -19.22 14.15
C LEU A 355 20.96 -20.25 14.15
N GLU A 356 21.07 -21.30 14.96
CA GLU A 356 20.01 -22.30 15.15
C GLU A 356 18.73 -21.66 15.70
N GLN A 357 18.86 -20.74 16.67
CA GLN A 357 17.73 -19.95 17.18
C GLN A 357 17.11 -19.06 16.09
N SER A 358 17.95 -18.35 15.31
CA SER A 358 17.48 -17.51 14.21
C SER A 358 16.70 -18.33 13.17
N ILE A 359 17.26 -19.45 12.71
CA ILE A 359 16.59 -20.37 11.77
C ILE A 359 15.26 -20.87 12.33
N ASN A 360 15.19 -21.22 13.61
CA ASN A 360 13.94 -21.65 14.23
C ASN A 360 12.87 -20.54 14.22
N ILE A 361 13.26 -19.29 14.49
CA ILE A 361 12.36 -18.13 14.42
C ILE A 361 11.87 -17.91 12.99
N LEU A 362 12.78 -17.93 12.00
CA LEU A 362 12.44 -17.77 10.58
C LEU A 362 11.51 -18.88 10.09
N ASN A 363 11.78 -20.15 10.44
CA ASN A 363 10.90 -21.28 10.10
C ASN A 363 9.50 -21.11 10.71
N ASN A 364 9.40 -20.65 11.97
CA ASN A 364 8.11 -20.37 12.58
C ASN A 364 7.35 -19.27 11.83
N ARG A 365 8.08 -18.25 11.34
CA ARG A 365 7.49 -17.19 10.53
C ARG A 365 6.99 -17.70 9.19
N VAL A 366 7.79 -18.50 8.47
CA VAL A 366 7.38 -19.17 7.22
C VAL A 366 6.12 -19.99 7.46
N ASN A 367 6.09 -20.82 8.51
CA ASN A 367 4.91 -21.63 8.84
C ASN A 367 3.64 -20.79 9.04
N THR A 368 3.74 -19.63 9.72
CA THR A 368 2.61 -18.72 9.88
C THR A 368 2.16 -18.14 8.53
N LEU A 369 3.11 -17.66 7.73
CA LEU A 369 2.83 -17.07 6.42
C LEU A 369 2.25 -18.08 5.43
N THR A 370 2.73 -19.33 5.42
CA THR A 370 2.20 -20.41 4.60
C THR A 370 0.74 -20.73 4.95
N ARG A 371 0.38 -20.76 6.25
CA ARG A 371 -1.02 -20.96 6.66
C ARG A 371 -1.93 -19.86 6.14
N PHE A 372 -1.48 -18.60 6.21
CA PHE A 372 -2.23 -17.48 5.63
C PHE A 372 -2.36 -17.64 4.11
N MET A 373 -1.25 -17.94 3.42
CA MET A 373 -1.21 -18.10 1.97
C MET A 373 -2.20 -19.18 1.51
N GLU A 374 -2.22 -20.34 2.15
CA GLU A 374 -3.17 -21.42 1.83
C GLU A 374 -4.62 -21.02 2.18
N GLY A 375 -4.82 -20.40 3.35
CA GLY A 375 -6.13 -19.99 3.84
C GLY A 375 -6.79 -18.84 3.07
N ALA A 376 -6.01 -17.96 2.44
CA ALA A 376 -6.50 -16.78 1.72
C ALA A 376 -7.40 -17.12 0.52
N THR A 377 -7.28 -18.34 -0.01
CA THR A 377 -8.11 -18.86 -1.11
C THR A 377 -9.04 -20.01 -0.68
N ASP A 378 -9.10 -20.33 0.61
CA ASP A 378 -9.95 -21.38 1.16
C ASP A 378 -11.20 -20.79 1.83
N LEU A 379 -12.37 -21.11 1.27
CA LEU A 379 -13.65 -20.57 1.74
C LEU A 379 -13.92 -20.90 3.21
N ALA A 380 -13.58 -22.12 3.64
CA ALA A 380 -13.84 -22.55 5.02
C ALA A 380 -13.01 -21.74 6.04
N THR A 381 -11.73 -21.48 5.72
CA THR A 381 -10.85 -20.67 6.56
C THR A 381 -11.31 -19.20 6.61
N ILE A 382 -11.79 -18.66 5.49
CA ILE A 382 -12.39 -17.32 5.43
C ILE A 382 -13.65 -17.28 6.28
N GLU A 383 -14.54 -18.26 6.15
CA GLU A 383 -15.78 -18.34 6.93
C GLU A 383 -15.49 -18.35 8.44
N ILE A 384 -14.56 -19.20 8.89
CA ILE A 384 -14.13 -19.28 10.30
C ILE A 384 -13.62 -17.92 10.79
N SER A 385 -12.83 -17.24 9.96
CA SER A 385 -12.25 -15.94 10.30
C SER A 385 -13.28 -14.82 10.36
N VAL A 386 -14.29 -14.85 9.49
CA VAL A 386 -15.42 -13.92 9.55
C VAL A 386 -16.26 -14.19 10.81
N GLN A 387 -16.55 -15.45 11.11
CA GLN A 387 -17.33 -15.83 12.29
C GLN A 387 -16.63 -15.47 13.61
N SER A 388 -15.30 -15.55 13.68
CA SER A 388 -14.54 -15.23 14.89
C SER A 388 -14.68 -13.76 15.31
N LEU A 389 -14.96 -12.87 14.36
CA LEU A 389 -15.16 -11.43 14.61
C LEU A 389 -16.35 -11.13 15.53
N ARG A 390 -17.26 -12.08 15.74
CA ARG A 390 -18.35 -11.94 16.73
C ARG A 390 -17.80 -11.59 18.11
N THR A 391 -16.69 -12.20 18.48
CA THR A 391 -16.03 -11.94 19.77
C THR A 391 -15.41 -10.55 19.85
N VAL A 392 -14.89 -10.03 18.74
CA VAL A 392 -14.36 -8.66 18.63
C VAL A 392 -15.48 -7.64 18.70
N TYR A 393 -16.54 -7.84 17.92
CA TYR A 393 -17.70 -6.94 17.91
C TYR A 393 -18.45 -6.94 19.24
N ALA A 394 -18.47 -8.06 19.97
CA ALA A 394 -18.96 -8.09 21.35
C ALA A 394 -18.16 -7.16 22.28
N LYS A 395 -16.83 -7.08 22.10
CA LYS A 395 -15.97 -6.12 22.85
C LYS A 395 -16.20 -4.68 22.42
N PHE A 396 -16.50 -4.44 21.14
CA PHE A 396 -16.76 -3.09 20.62
C PHE A 396 -18.13 -2.54 21.03
N GLY A 397 -19.10 -3.40 21.35
CA GLY A 397 -20.47 -3.01 21.69
C GLY A 397 -21.15 -2.32 20.52
N ASN A 398 -21.63 -1.10 20.71
CA ASN A 398 -22.35 -0.34 19.67
C ASN A 398 -21.43 0.30 18.61
N LYS A 399 -20.10 0.17 18.76
CA LYS A 399 -19.09 0.83 17.93
C LYS A 399 -18.63 -0.11 16.82
N VAL A 400 -19.40 -0.18 15.74
CA VAL A 400 -19.19 -1.16 14.66
C VAL A 400 -18.11 -0.76 13.64
N GLY A 401 -17.65 0.49 13.66
CA GLY A 401 -16.72 1.04 12.67
C GLY A 401 -17.29 1.06 11.25
N ASN A 402 -16.40 0.90 10.27
CA ASN A 402 -16.74 0.91 8.85
C ASN A 402 -16.33 -0.39 8.14
N ILE A 403 -16.67 -0.50 6.85
CA ILE A 403 -16.37 -1.65 5.99
C ILE A 403 -14.87 -1.94 5.91
N SER A 404 -14.03 -0.90 5.83
CA SER A 404 -12.57 -1.07 5.73
C SER A 404 -12.00 -1.72 7.00
N LEU A 405 -12.52 -1.35 8.18
CA LEU A 405 -12.16 -1.98 9.44
C LEU A 405 -12.61 -3.45 9.49
N PHE A 406 -13.83 -3.76 9.03
CA PHE A 406 -14.32 -5.14 8.97
C PHE A 406 -13.37 -6.01 8.12
N VAL A 407 -13.04 -5.55 6.91
CA VAL A 407 -12.15 -6.27 5.99
C VAL A 407 -10.75 -6.45 6.61
N ALA A 408 -10.19 -5.40 7.22
CA ALA A 408 -8.88 -5.46 7.88
C ALA A 408 -8.87 -6.43 9.08
N LEU A 409 -9.97 -6.51 9.85
CA LEU A 409 -10.10 -7.46 10.96
C LEU A 409 -10.05 -8.91 10.47
N VAL A 410 -10.77 -9.24 9.38
CA VAL A 410 -10.71 -10.59 8.80
C VAL A 410 -9.29 -10.90 8.31
N TYR A 411 -8.67 -9.97 7.59
CA TYR A 411 -7.29 -10.12 7.12
C TYR A 411 -6.32 -10.43 8.27
N TYR A 412 -6.28 -9.61 9.32
CA TYR A 412 -5.33 -9.82 10.40
C TYR A 412 -5.60 -11.10 11.21
N HIS A 413 -6.88 -11.49 11.37
CA HIS A 413 -7.23 -12.76 11.99
C HIS A 413 -6.66 -13.95 11.22
N MET A 414 -6.68 -13.89 9.89
CA MET A 414 -6.08 -14.92 9.03
C MET A 414 -4.54 -14.84 9.01
N TYR A 415 -3.99 -13.63 9.14
CA TYR A 415 -2.56 -13.37 8.96
C TYR A 415 -1.69 -13.87 10.13
N ASP A 416 -1.95 -13.40 11.34
CA ASP A 416 -1.20 -13.76 12.54
C ASP A 416 -1.98 -13.38 13.80
N ASN A 417 -2.28 -14.36 14.65
CA ASN A 417 -3.07 -14.15 15.87
C ASN A 417 -2.48 -13.10 16.81
N LYS A 418 -1.15 -12.99 16.95
CA LYS A 418 -0.53 -11.98 17.81
C LYS A 418 -0.73 -10.59 17.22
N VAL A 419 -0.50 -10.44 15.92
CA VAL A 419 -0.69 -9.18 15.20
C VAL A 419 -2.17 -8.75 15.21
N PHE A 420 -3.10 -9.71 15.11
CA PHE A 420 -4.53 -9.46 15.23
C PHE A 420 -4.92 -8.88 16.58
N GLU A 421 -4.43 -9.43 17.68
CA GLU A 421 -4.70 -8.88 19.02
C GLU A 421 -4.15 -7.46 19.16
N ASP A 422 -2.94 -7.20 18.67
CA ASP A 422 -2.32 -5.88 18.65
C ASP A 422 -3.15 -4.89 17.80
N PHE A 423 -3.64 -5.33 16.64
CA PHE A 423 -4.51 -4.53 15.76
C PHE A 423 -5.83 -4.18 16.44
N VAL A 424 -6.51 -5.15 17.05
CA VAL A 424 -7.78 -4.92 17.78
C VAL A 424 -7.56 -3.92 18.93
N ASN A 425 -6.47 -4.05 19.67
CA ASN A 425 -6.11 -3.11 20.73
C ASN A 425 -5.84 -1.70 20.18
N TRP A 426 -5.10 -1.59 19.09
CA TRP A 426 -4.81 -0.32 18.43
C TRP A 426 -6.09 0.36 17.93
N VAL A 427 -7.00 -0.39 17.32
CA VAL A 427 -8.33 0.10 16.88
C VAL A 427 -9.12 0.68 18.04
N MET A 428 -9.17 -0.03 19.17
CA MET A 428 -9.91 0.44 20.35
C MET A 428 -9.27 1.69 20.98
N ARG A 429 -7.94 1.70 21.12
CA ARG A 429 -7.20 2.84 21.72
C ARG A 429 -7.36 4.12 20.91
N ASN A 430 -7.31 4.02 19.59
CA ASN A 430 -7.40 5.17 18.68
C ASN A 430 -8.84 5.51 18.27
N GLY A 431 -9.84 4.77 18.77
CA GLY A 431 -11.25 5.02 18.48
C GLY A 431 -11.64 4.82 17.01
N ILE A 432 -10.89 3.99 16.26
CA ILE A 432 -11.14 3.73 14.83
C ILE A 432 -12.49 3.02 14.63
N ASN A 433 -12.91 2.23 15.62
CA ASN A 433 -14.23 1.60 15.66
C ASN A 433 -15.40 2.60 15.91
N ASN A 434 -15.11 3.86 16.25
CA ASN A 434 -16.13 4.90 16.42
C ASN A 434 -16.44 5.65 15.12
N ILE A 435 -15.66 5.44 14.05
CA ILE A 435 -15.88 6.12 12.76
C ILE A 435 -17.21 5.61 12.17
N PRO A 436 -18.20 6.48 11.91
CA PRO A 436 -19.54 6.04 11.49
C PRO A 436 -19.53 5.29 10.15
N ALA A 437 -20.37 4.28 10.01
CA ALA A 437 -20.51 3.48 8.79
C ALA A 437 -20.92 4.29 7.54
N ASN A 438 -21.57 5.45 7.74
CA ASN A 438 -22.03 6.34 6.66
C ASN A 438 -20.94 7.28 6.15
N ASP A 439 -19.81 7.42 6.85
CA ASP A 439 -18.61 7.97 6.24
C ASP A 439 -18.05 6.88 5.35
N PHE A 440 -18.47 6.91 4.08
CA PHE A 440 -17.92 6.10 3.00
C PHE A 440 -16.43 6.41 2.85
N LEU A 441 -15.58 5.84 3.72
CA LEU A 441 -14.26 5.44 3.29
C LEU A 441 -14.49 4.27 2.32
N PRO A 442 -14.34 4.50 1.01
CA PRO A 442 -14.55 3.44 0.03
C PRO A 442 -13.67 2.23 0.35
N SER A 443 -14.19 1.05 0.08
CA SER A 443 -13.62 -0.26 0.44
C SER A 443 -12.17 -0.48 -0.02
N HIS A 444 -11.69 0.27 -1.02
CA HIS A 444 -10.27 0.29 -1.42
C HIS A 444 -9.31 0.84 -0.34
N LYS A 445 -9.82 1.45 0.74
CA LYS A 445 -9.02 2.00 1.85
C LYS A 445 -8.71 0.98 2.95
N ALA A 446 -9.14 -0.28 2.84
CA ALA A 446 -8.68 -1.33 3.74
C ALA A 446 -7.14 -1.45 3.70
N TYR A 447 -6.53 -1.35 2.51
CA TYR A 447 -5.08 -1.25 2.34
C TYR A 447 -4.48 -0.03 3.05
N SER A 448 -5.13 1.12 2.97
CA SER A 448 -4.66 2.33 3.66
C SER A 448 -4.68 2.15 5.18
N LEU A 449 -5.71 1.48 5.72
CA LEU A 449 -5.80 1.18 7.14
C LEU A 449 -4.76 0.13 7.57
N ILE A 450 -4.57 -0.91 6.76
CA ILE A 450 -3.55 -1.94 6.95
C ILE A 450 -2.17 -1.31 6.95
N SER A 451 -1.81 -0.54 5.92
CA SER A 451 -0.51 0.14 5.80
C SER A 451 -0.28 1.20 6.88
N LEU A 452 -1.34 1.85 7.39
CA LEU A 452 -1.23 2.75 8.53
C LEU A 452 -0.86 1.96 9.79
N PHE A 453 -1.55 0.86 10.05
CA PHE A 453 -1.22 0.00 11.18
C PHE A 453 0.16 -0.62 11.02
N GLU A 454 0.53 -1.15 9.85
CA GLU A 454 1.85 -1.71 9.58
C GLU A 454 2.95 -0.69 9.88
N ARG A 455 2.80 0.57 9.45
CA ARG A 455 3.74 1.64 9.79
C ARG A 455 3.82 1.94 11.29
N VAL A 456 2.68 1.99 11.99
CA VAL A 456 2.67 2.19 13.45
C VAL A 456 3.31 1.00 14.16
N TYR A 457 3.03 -0.21 13.68
CA TYR A 457 3.53 -1.46 14.22
C TYR A 457 5.04 -1.59 14.00
N GLU A 458 5.54 -1.27 12.82
CA GLU A 458 6.96 -1.20 12.49
C GLU A 458 7.69 -0.10 13.26
N SER A 459 7.09 1.09 13.39
CA SER A 459 7.64 2.17 14.22
C SER A 459 7.82 1.73 15.68
N SER A 460 6.85 1.02 16.24
CA SER A 460 7.00 0.43 17.58
C SER A 460 8.13 -0.62 17.64
N ARG A 461 8.38 -1.34 16.54
CA ARG A 461 9.50 -2.27 16.43
C ARG A 461 10.86 -1.60 16.23
N LYS A 462 10.93 -0.32 15.86
CA LYS A 462 12.20 0.42 15.67
C LYS A 462 12.55 1.35 16.83
N LYS A 463 11.81 1.26 17.95
CA LYS A 463 12.10 1.98 19.19
C LYS A 463 13.06 1.18 20.09
N ILE A 464 14.09 1.87 20.59
CA ILE A 464 15.07 1.32 21.54
C ILE A 464 14.88 2.01 22.88
N PHE A 465 14.52 1.27 23.92
CA PHE A 465 14.49 1.81 25.28
C PHE A 465 15.91 1.84 25.86
N ILE A 466 16.36 3.02 26.30
CA ILE A 466 17.68 3.21 26.91
C ILE A 466 17.52 3.39 28.41
N SER A 467 18.08 2.45 29.15
CA SER A 467 18.12 2.43 30.61
C SER A 467 19.52 2.78 31.09
N MET A 468 19.70 3.86 31.84
CA MET A 468 21.03 4.28 32.30
C MET A 468 20.96 5.20 33.53
N GLN A 469 22.11 5.50 34.14
CA GLN A 469 22.20 6.49 35.21
C GLN A 469 21.95 7.90 34.66
N PHE A 470 21.13 8.66 35.40
CA PHE A 470 20.85 10.06 35.11
C PHE A 470 21.88 10.97 35.78
N GLY A 471 22.32 11.99 35.04
CA GLY A 471 23.04 13.14 35.59
C GLY A 471 24.55 12.96 35.78
N ASP A 472 25.14 11.84 35.37
CA ASP A 472 26.59 11.65 35.39
C ASP A 472 27.23 11.78 33.99
N LEU A 473 28.42 12.38 33.94
CA LEU A 473 29.11 12.70 32.68
C LEU A 473 29.43 11.46 31.83
N GLN A 474 29.71 10.31 32.47
CA GLN A 474 30.07 9.09 31.76
C GLN A 474 28.85 8.52 31.03
N SER A 475 27.71 8.40 31.72
CA SER A 475 26.47 7.90 31.11
C SER A 475 25.93 8.86 30.04
N GLU A 476 26.11 10.18 30.19
CA GLU A 476 25.79 11.13 29.10
C GLU A 476 26.67 10.92 27.85
N MET A 477 27.98 10.70 28.03
CA MET A 477 28.86 10.37 26.90
C MET A 477 28.52 9.03 26.24
N ILE A 478 28.16 8.02 27.03
CA ILE A 478 27.69 6.73 26.50
C ILE A 478 26.40 6.95 25.70
N TYR A 479 25.47 7.74 26.20
CA TYR A 479 24.22 8.07 25.52
C TYR A 479 24.47 8.75 24.17
N GLU A 480 25.30 9.79 24.13
CA GLU A 480 25.66 10.47 22.88
C GLU A 480 26.26 9.50 21.86
N LYS A 481 27.10 8.55 22.30
CA LYS A 481 27.69 7.53 21.42
C LYS A 481 26.68 6.51 20.92
N ILE A 482 25.69 6.15 21.73
CA ILE A 482 24.56 5.33 21.29
C ILE A 482 23.78 6.08 20.20
N VAL A 483 23.39 7.33 20.45
CA VAL A 483 22.63 8.17 19.50
C VAL A 483 23.41 8.31 18.18
N GLN A 484 24.70 8.66 18.24
CA GLN A 484 25.56 8.75 17.05
C GLN A 484 25.61 7.45 16.24
N THR A 485 25.66 6.30 16.93
CA THR A 485 25.67 4.99 16.27
C THR A 485 24.34 4.70 15.60
N ILE A 486 23.22 5.01 16.27
CA ILE A 486 21.87 4.85 15.71
C ILE A 486 21.68 5.75 14.49
N THR A 487 22.09 7.03 14.56
CA THR A 487 22.05 7.94 13.42
C THR A 487 22.85 7.40 12.24
N LYS A 488 24.07 6.92 12.49
CA LYS A 488 24.90 6.29 11.46
C LYS A 488 24.24 5.05 10.85
N TYR A 489 23.62 4.21 11.68
CA TYR A 489 22.86 3.05 11.24
C TYR A 489 21.71 3.47 10.31
N ASN A 490 20.88 4.43 10.71
CA ASN A 490 19.77 4.93 9.88
C ASN A 490 20.26 5.50 8.54
N THR A 491 21.35 6.26 8.54
CA THR A 491 21.92 6.83 7.29
C THR A 491 22.41 5.76 6.33
N VAL A 492 22.95 4.64 6.84
CA VAL A 492 23.47 3.54 6.00
C VAL A 492 22.35 2.69 5.41
N HIS A 493 21.25 2.51 6.16
CA HIS A 493 20.16 1.60 5.79
C HIS A 493 18.94 2.27 5.14
N ASP A 494 18.93 3.61 5.00
CA ASP A 494 17.95 4.43 4.26
C ASP A 494 16.51 3.88 4.31
N SER A 495 16.01 3.67 5.53
CA SER A 495 14.67 3.12 5.76
C SER A 495 13.65 4.23 5.97
N ASP A 496 12.43 4.07 5.44
CA ASP A 496 11.31 5.00 5.62
C ASP A 496 10.97 5.30 7.09
N ILE A 497 11.27 4.36 7.99
CA ILE A 497 11.14 4.51 9.43
C ILE A 497 12.51 4.32 10.06
N GLU A 498 12.99 5.37 10.73
CA GLU A 498 14.27 5.39 11.45
C GLU A 498 14.20 4.66 12.79
N VAL A 499 15.30 4.02 13.18
CA VAL A 499 15.48 3.52 14.55
C VAL A 499 15.68 4.70 15.48
N SER A 500 14.92 4.73 16.59
CA SER A 500 14.90 5.87 17.52
C SER A 500 15.14 5.44 18.96
N PRO A 501 16.05 6.10 19.70
CA PRO A 501 16.24 5.86 21.13
C PRO A 501 15.19 6.60 21.98
N ILE A 502 14.66 5.93 23.00
CA ILE A 502 13.79 6.50 24.03
C ILE A 502 14.55 6.50 25.35
N ARG A 503 14.65 7.67 25.98
CA ARG A 503 15.24 7.84 27.30
C ARG A 503 14.32 8.77 28.11
N ILE A 504 13.71 8.23 29.16
CA ILE A 504 12.57 8.85 29.86
C ILE A 504 12.91 10.23 30.44
N ASP A 505 14.12 10.43 30.97
CA ASP A 505 14.52 11.73 31.50
C ASP A 505 14.70 12.83 30.43
N ARG A 506 14.75 12.44 29.15
CA ARG A 506 14.83 13.36 28.00
C ARG A 506 13.45 13.63 27.37
N GLU A 507 12.47 12.77 27.62
CA GLU A 507 11.08 12.94 27.20
C GLU A 507 10.31 13.67 28.31
N VAL A 508 10.13 14.99 28.11
CA VAL A 508 9.61 15.95 29.09
C VAL A 508 8.42 15.39 29.88
N SER A 509 8.65 15.06 31.15
CA SER A 509 7.62 14.75 32.15
C SER A 509 7.78 15.72 33.32
N GLU A 510 6.88 16.70 33.41
CA GLU A 510 6.83 17.66 34.53
C GLU A 510 6.27 17.02 35.82
N ASN A 511 5.87 15.73 35.76
CA ASN A 511 5.05 15.08 36.79
C ASN A 511 5.66 13.74 37.26
N LEU A 512 6.26 13.74 38.46
CA LEU A 512 6.97 12.57 39.04
C LEU A 512 6.09 11.31 39.20
N PHE A 513 4.77 11.46 39.32
CA PHE A 513 3.83 10.34 39.47
C PHE A 513 3.62 9.54 38.17
N GLU A 514 4.01 10.10 37.01
CA GLU A 514 3.83 9.47 35.70
C GLU A 514 5.05 8.67 35.25
N ILE A 515 6.22 8.85 35.90
CA ILE A 515 7.48 8.23 35.49
C ILE A 515 7.39 6.68 35.45
N PRO A 516 6.83 5.97 36.46
CA PRO A 516 6.74 4.51 36.40
C PRO A 516 5.87 3.99 35.25
N GLU A 517 4.75 4.67 34.95
CA GLU A 517 3.89 4.28 33.82
C GLU A 517 4.54 4.65 32.48
N ALA A 518 5.23 5.79 32.38
CA ALA A 518 6.00 6.18 31.21
C ALA A 518 7.12 5.17 30.90
N ILE A 519 7.86 4.71 31.92
CA ILE A 519 8.86 3.64 31.78
C ILE A 519 8.20 2.36 31.25
N LYS A 520 7.08 1.95 31.84
CA LYS A 520 6.35 0.74 31.43
C LYS A 520 5.83 0.84 29.99
N GLU A 521 5.34 2.00 29.59
CA GLU A 521 4.88 2.26 28.22
C GLU A 521 6.05 2.28 27.23
N ALA A 522 7.17 2.93 27.57
CA ALA A 522 8.37 2.96 26.74
C ALA A 522 8.99 1.57 26.55
N ILE A 523 9.10 0.77 27.62
CA ILE A 523 9.51 -0.64 27.52
C ILE A 523 8.53 -1.42 26.66
N SER A 524 7.22 -1.21 26.85
CA SER A 524 6.19 -1.92 26.09
C SER A 524 6.19 -1.59 24.61
N SER A 525 6.59 -0.37 24.25
CA SER A 525 6.60 0.15 22.88
C SER A 525 7.96 0.07 22.19
N SER A 526 8.95 -0.55 22.83
CA SER A 526 10.30 -0.78 22.30
C SER A 526 10.54 -2.26 22.02
N SER A 527 11.35 -2.56 21.01
CA SER A 527 11.72 -3.94 20.66
C SER A 527 13.10 -4.36 21.20
N LEU A 528 13.95 -3.38 21.49
CA LEU A 528 15.30 -3.54 22.00
C LEU A 528 15.49 -2.68 23.24
N ILE A 529 16.26 -3.21 24.18
CA ILE A 529 16.70 -2.47 25.35
C ILE A 529 18.22 -2.37 25.35
N ILE A 530 18.72 -1.16 25.54
CA ILE A 530 20.13 -0.91 25.81
C ILE A 530 20.24 -0.42 27.24
N ALA A 531 20.91 -1.20 28.10
CA ALA A 531 21.03 -0.88 29.52
C ALA A 531 22.50 -0.66 29.91
N ASP A 532 22.83 0.52 30.43
CA ASP A 532 24.17 0.87 30.91
C ASP A 532 24.35 0.52 32.38
N LEU A 533 25.22 -0.45 32.64
CA LEU A 533 25.54 -0.92 33.99
C LEU A 533 26.79 -0.23 34.58
N SER A 534 27.46 0.64 33.81
CA SER A 534 28.77 1.20 34.15
C SER A 534 28.77 2.05 35.44
N SER A 535 27.60 2.57 35.83
CA SER A 535 27.41 3.44 37.00
C SER A 535 26.73 2.75 38.19
N HIS A 536 26.51 1.43 38.16
CA HIS A 536 25.88 0.65 39.25
C HIS A 536 24.48 1.13 39.70
N ASN A 537 23.72 1.78 38.81
CA ASN A 537 22.39 2.25 39.15
C ASN A 537 21.41 1.08 39.37
N VAL A 538 20.85 1.00 40.58
CA VAL A 538 19.85 -0.02 40.95
C VAL A 538 18.57 0.06 40.10
N ASN A 539 18.20 1.26 39.63
CA ASN A 539 17.01 1.44 38.80
C ASN A 539 17.15 0.76 37.44
N VAL A 540 18.37 0.70 36.88
CA VAL A 540 18.65 0.02 35.61
C VAL A 540 18.36 -1.47 35.72
N TYR A 541 18.72 -2.10 36.84
CA TYR A 541 18.39 -3.51 37.10
C TYR A 541 16.87 -3.74 37.21
N HIS A 542 16.14 -2.82 37.84
CA HIS A 542 14.69 -2.89 37.95
C HIS A 542 14.03 -2.81 36.56
N GLU A 543 14.47 -1.89 35.70
CA GLU A 543 13.97 -1.73 34.33
C GLU A 543 14.28 -2.93 33.43
N ILE A 544 15.48 -3.51 33.54
CA ILE A 544 15.83 -4.78 32.89
C ILE A 544 14.85 -5.88 33.32
N GLY A 545 14.58 -6.00 34.62
CA GLY A 545 13.65 -6.99 35.16
C GLY A 545 12.22 -6.81 34.64
N MET A 546 11.71 -5.58 34.62
CA MET A 546 10.39 -5.25 34.07
C MET A 546 10.28 -5.64 32.60
N ALA A 547 11.33 -5.35 31.82
CA ALA A 547 11.37 -5.69 30.41
C ALA A 547 11.41 -7.18 30.12
N MET A 548 12.22 -7.93 30.88
CA MET A 548 12.25 -9.39 30.78
C MET A 548 10.87 -9.98 31.09
N GLY A 549 10.19 -9.47 32.11
CA GLY A 549 8.81 -9.86 32.43
C GLY A 549 7.81 -9.54 31.32
N ALA A 550 7.91 -8.35 30.73
CA ALA A 550 7.05 -7.92 29.62
C ALA A 550 7.27 -8.79 28.37
N ALA A 551 8.52 -9.12 28.04
CA ALA A 551 8.86 -9.99 26.92
C ALA A 551 8.35 -11.42 27.14
N GLN A 552 8.52 -11.96 28.36
CA GLN A 552 8.01 -13.28 28.73
C GLN A 552 6.47 -13.35 28.61
N ALA A 553 5.75 -12.32 29.04
CA ALA A 553 4.29 -12.25 28.91
C ALA A 553 3.82 -12.28 27.44
N ARG A 554 4.65 -11.80 26.50
CA ARG A 554 4.38 -11.82 25.05
C ARG A 554 4.85 -13.11 24.36
N GLY A 555 5.54 -13.99 25.10
CA GLY A 555 6.17 -15.20 24.56
C GLY A 555 7.25 -14.87 23.52
N ILE A 556 8.01 -13.79 23.73
CA ILE A 556 9.12 -13.34 22.87
C ILE A 556 10.39 -13.26 23.74
N PRO A 557 11.57 -13.70 23.28
CA PRO A 557 12.80 -13.49 24.02
C PRO A 557 13.09 -11.98 24.16
N SER A 558 13.49 -11.54 25.35
CA SER A 558 13.86 -10.15 25.59
C SER A 558 15.14 -9.81 24.83
N SER A 559 15.06 -8.94 23.84
CA SER A 559 16.25 -8.39 23.16
C SER A 559 16.87 -7.31 24.04
N ILE A 560 17.96 -7.66 24.73
CA ILE A 560 18.64 -6.77 25.68
C ILE A 560 20.13 -6.74 25.37
N ILE A 561 20.68 -5.54 25.27
CA ILE A 561 22.11 -5.24 25.19
C ILE A 561 22.53 -4.55 26.48
N LEU A 562 23.41 -5.20 27.23
CA LEU A 562 24.03 -4.64 28.43
C LEU A 562 25.34 -3.96 28.05
N LEU A 563 25.49 -2.70 28.43
CA LEU A 563 26.72 -1.93 28.24
C LEU A 563 27.53 -1.94 29.54
N TYR A 564 28.83 -2.12 29.40
CA TYR A 564 29.75 -2.06 30.53
C TYR A 564 31.10 -1.46 30.15
N LYS A 565 31.40 -0.29 30.70
CA LYS A 565 32.71 0.34 30.62
C LYS A 565 33.66 -0.26 31.67
N THR A 566 34.66 -1.02 31.23
CA THR A 566 35.51 -1.84 32.12
C THR A 566 36.55 -1.04 32.91
N ASP A 567 36.81 0.20 32.53
CA ASP A 567 37.62 1.21 33.20
C ASP A 567 36.73 2.37 33.70
N SER A 568 35.50 2.06 34.12
CA SER A 568 34.59 3.01 34.75
C SER A 568 35.20 3.60 36.02
N GLN A 569 34.98 4.90 36.25
CA GLN A 569 35.37 5.59 37.49
C GLN A 569 34.71 5.01 38.75
N PHE A 570 33.64 4.23 38.58
CA PHE A 570 32.92 3.57 39.66
C PHE A 570 33.50 2.18 40.02
N ARG A 571 34.54 1.72 39.31
CA ARG A 571 35.17 0.40 39.51
C ARG A 571 35.95 0.28 40.82
N ASP A 572 36.60 1.35 41.26
CA ASP A 572 37.57 1.31 42.37
C ASP A 572 36.93 1.34 43.75
N LEU A 573 35.61 1.52 43.86
CA LEU A 573 34.90 1.61 45.13
C LEU A 573 34.73 0.24 45.81
N ASP A 574 34.56 -0.86 45.06
CA ASP A 574 34.08 -2.14 45.63
C ASP A 574 34.98 -3.37 45.38
N LYS A 575 36.15 -3.23 44.73
CA LYS A 575 37.03 -4.39 44.36
C LYS A 575 36.26 -5.55 43.70
N ILE A 576 35.28 -5.25 42.86
CA ILE A 576 34.47 -6.27 42.21
C ILE A 576 35.25 -6.86 41.02
N ASP A 577 35.35 -8.19 41.01
CA ASP A 577 35.90 -8.96 39.89
C ASP A 577 35.09 -8.71 38.61
N VAL A 578 35.78 -8.57 37.48
CA VAL A 578 35.21 -8.19 36.17
C VAL A 578 34.15 -9.20 35.71
N ASP A 579 34.26 -10.46 36.17
CA ASP A 579 33.30 -11.52 35.88
C ASP A 579 32.07 -11.53 36.82
N HIS A 580 32.12 -10.81 37.92
CA HIS A 580 31.04 -10.68 38.91
C HIS A 580 30.26 -9.36 38.81
N PHE A 581 30.70 -8.45 37.93
CA PHE A 581 30.08 -7.13 37.74
C PHE A 581 28.64 -7.20 37.21
N VAL A 582 28.36 -8.15 36.31
CA VAL A 582 27.00 -8.39 35.79
C VAL A 582 26.28 -9.38 36.68
N GLY A 583 25.11 -8.97 37.19
CA GLY A 583 24.26 -9.80 38.05
C GLY A 583 23.98 -11.17 37.42
N PHE A 584 24.10 -12.24 38.21
CA PHE A 584 24.03 -13.63 37.75
C PHE A 584 22.82 -13.92 36.83
N ASN A 585 21.65 -13.39 37.20
CA ASN A 585 20.38 -13.62 36.50
C ASN A 585 20.31 -13.01 35.08
N ILE A 586 21.16 -12.02 34.77
CA ILE A 586 21.13 -11.30 33.48
C ILE A 586 22.38 -11.53 32.63
N ARG A 587 23.32 -12.38 33.08
CA ARG A 587 24.56 -12.69 32.35
C ARG A 587 24.33 -13.31 30.97
N GLY A 588 23.17 -13.94 30.75
CA GLY A 588 22.80 -14.54 29.46
C GLY A 588 22.42 -13.52 28.38
N ALA A 589 22.19 -12.25 28.73
CA ALA A 589 21.89 -11.20 27.76
C ALA A 589 23.11 -10.81 26.92
N SER A 590 22.89 -10.17 25.76
CA SER A 590 23.98 -9.66 24.93
C SER A 590 24.76 -8.59 25.70
N GLN A 591 26.09 -8.66 25.70
CA GLN A 591 26.95 -7.72 26.43
C GLN A 591 27.92 -7.03 25.47
N ILE A 592 28.11 -5.72 25.66
CA ILE A 592 29.18 -4.93 25.06
C ILE A 592 30.07 -4.44 26.21
N ARG A 593 31.27 -5.01 26.29
CA ARG A 593 32.32 -4.56 27.22
C ARG A 593 33.29 -3.70 26.43
N PHE A 594 33.58 -2.50 26.92
CA PHE A 594 34.42 -1.54 26.22
C PHE A 594 35.28 -0.73 27.21
N THR A 595 36.41 -0.24 26.72
CA THR A 595 37.25 0.76 27.41
C THR A 595 37.16 2.10 26.72
N THR A 596 37.15 2.06 25.38
CA THR A 596 37.06 3.25 24.53
C THR A 596 35.66 3.39 23.92
N TYR A 597 35.26 4.62 23.61
CA TYR A 597 33.96 4.87 22.97
C TYR A 597 33.90 4.36 21.51
N ASP A 598 35.04 4.22 20.84
CA ASP A 598 35.10 3.65 19.48
C ASP A 598 34.82 2.15 19.49
N GLU A 599 35.26 1.43 20.53
CA GLU A 599 34.88 0.03 20.76
C GLU A 599 33.37 -0.10 20.97
N LEU A 600 32.76 0.79 21.76
CA LEU A 600 31.32 0.82 21.97
C LEU A 600 30.57 0.99 20.64
N THR A 601 30.90 2.04 19.88
CA THR A 601 30.19 2.35 18.62
C THR A 601 30.34 1.24 17.58
N THR A 602 31.54 0.66 17.46
CA THR A 602 31.80 -0.44 16.50
C THR A 602 31.05 -1.71 16.85
N GLN A 603 31.02 -2.09 18.13
CA GLN A 603 30.30 -3.27 18.58
C GLN A 603 28.78 -3.07 18.56
N LEU A 604 28.32 -1.88 18.92
CA LEU A 604 26.90 -1.53 18.92
C LEU A 604 26.33 -1.53 17.49
N MET A 605 27.05 -0.97 16.52
CA MET A 605 26.64 -1.00 15.11
C MET A 605 26.35 -2.43 14.63
N LYS A 606 27.28 -3.36 14.87
CA LYS A 606 27.11 -4.78 14.51
C LYS A 606 25.94 -5.46 15.22
N LYS A 607 25.55 -4.97 16.40
CA LYS A 607 24.42 -5.50 17.17
C LYS A 607 23.10 -4.93 16.65
N LEU A 608 23.06 -3.64 16.30
CA LEU A 608 21.91 -3.01 15.65
C LEU A 608 21.61 -3.69 14.30
N GLU A 609 22.64 -3.93 13.48
CA GLU A 609 22.52 -4.66 12.21
C GLU A 609 21.87 -6.05 12.37
N LYS A 610 22.15 -6.75 13.47
CA LYS A 610 21.54 -8.06 13.78
C LYS A 610 20.14 -7.97 14.39
N CYS A 611 19.88 -6.93 15.17
CA CYS A 611 18.61 -6.76 15.86
C CYS A 611 17.52 -6.21 14.95
N PHE A 612 17.91 -5.39 13.98
CA PHE A 612 17.04 -4.71 13.03
C PHE A 612 17.41 -5.11 11.60
N GLU A 613 17.76 -6.38 11.36
CA GLU A 613 17.95 -6.87 9.98
C GLU A 613 16.77 -6.38 9.11
N PRO A 614 17.03 -5.84 7.91
CA PRO A 614 15.99 -5.34 7.01
C PRO A 614 14.97 -6.42 6.65
#